data_AF-A0A7C4YRR7-F1
#
_entry.id   AF-A0A7C4YRR7-F1
#
_cell.length_a   1.000
_cell.length_b   1.000
_cell.length_c   1.000
_cell.angle_alpha   90.00
_cell.angle_beta   90.00
_cell.angle_gamma   90.00
#
_symmetry.space_group_name_H-M   'P 1'
#
loop_
_entity.id
_entity.type
_entity.pdbx_description
1 polymer ?
#
loop_
_entity_poly.entity_id
_entity_poly.type
_entity_poly.pdbx_seq_one_letter_code
_entity_poly.pdbx_strand_id
1 'polypeptide(L)'
;MISRRSFLKQVGLAAGGALLAGSGLSMLPGCSAGKKLEKLAIQAPASPPSIALAKLVHDNAFAGLADSSEFLLWKTADEMRARITSGQAHISGLPVNVAAALYNKGLGVQLANVYIWGILYLVSADENIKSWEDLRGQEVLIPFQGDLPDLMTQLLLQYRGMAL
;
A
#
# COMPACT_ATOMS: atom_id res chain seq x y z
N MET A 1 6.21 2.28 22.50
CA MET A 1 5.71 2.12 21.11
C MET A 1 4.51 3.04 20.93
N ILE A 2 4.62 4.06 20.06
CA ILE A 2 3.49 4.95 19.76
C ILE A 2 2.53 4.18 18.84
N SER A 3 1.39 3.74 19.38
CA SER A 3 0.33 3.12 18.58
C SER A 3 -0.47 4.20 17.86
N ARG A 4 -0.92 3.93 16.62
CA ARG A 4 -1.83 4.78 15.82
C ARG A 4 -3.01 5.31 16.63
N ARG A 5 -3.53 4.50 17.57
CA ARG A 5 -4.63 4.88 18.47
C ARG A 5 -4.24 5.98 19.47
N SER A 6 -2.99 6.00 19.92
CA SER A 6 -2.46 7.05 20.80
C SER A 6 -2.19 8.36 20.04
N PHE A 7 -1.70 8.26 18.81
CA PHE A 7 -1.46 9.40 17.94
C PHE A 7 -2.77 10.10 17.52
N LEU A 8 -3.78 9.33 17.12
CA LEU A 8 -5.10 9.88 16.76
C LEU A 8 -5.84 10.51 17.96
N LYS A 9 -5.64 9.99 19.18
CA LYS A 9 -6.18 10.61 20.40
C LYS A 9 -5.49 11.93 20.73
N GLN A 10 -4.18 12.04 20.52
CA GLN A 10 -3.43 13.28 20.75
C GLN A 10 -3.78 14.36 19.71
N VAL A 11 -4.00 13.98 18.45
CA VAL A 11 -4.45 14.91 17.41
C VAL A 11 -5.94 15.29 17.59
N GLY A 12 -6.78 14.35 18.04
CA GLY A 12 -8.20 14.59 18.31
C GLY A 12 -8.45 15.48 19.53
N LEU A 13 -7.57 15.48 20.53
CA LEU A 13 -7.69 16.37 21.70
C LEU A 13 -7.15 17.79 21.43
N ALA A 14 -6.29 17.98 20.43
CA ALA A 14 -5.81 19.29 20.03
C ALA A 14 -6.84 20.09 19.19
N ALA A 15 -7.89 19.44 18.68
CA ALA A 15 -8.96 20.08 17.89
C ALA A 15 -10.22 20.42 18.71
N GLY A 16 -10.24 20.14 20.02
CA GLY A 16 -11.46 20.19 20.84
C GLY A 16 -11.55 21.31 21.89
N GLY A 17 -10.59 22.22 21.98
CA GLY A 17 -10.62 23.23 23.04
C GLY A 17 -9.80 24.48 22.76
N ALA A 18 -10.43 25.48 22.15
CA ALA A 18 -10.19 26.91 22.41
C ALA A 18 -11.11 27.76 21.52
N LEU A 19 -12.37 27.91 21.94
CA LEU A 19 -13.12 29.13 21.65
C LEU A 19 -12.55 30.20 22.56
N LEU A 20 -11.80 31.18 22.03
CA LEU A 20 -11.80 32.57 22.50
C LEU A 20 -11.11 33.46 21.44
N ALA A 21 -11.81 34.53 21.12
CA ALA A 21 -11.53 35.58 20.14
C ALA A 21 -10.06 36.00 20.00
N GLY A 22 -9.59 36.05 18.75
CA GLY A 22 -8.30 36.64 18.38
C GLY A 22 -8.11 36.57 16.87
N SER A 23 -8.41 37.67 16.18
CA SER A 23 -8.20 37.88 14.76
C SER A 23 -6.76 37.55 14.36
N GLY A 24 -6.57 36.58 13.44
CA GLY A 24 -5.25 36.29 12.86
C GLY A 24 -4.87 34.82 12.77
N LEU A 25 -5.81 33.92 12.44
CA LEU A 25 -5.42 32.60 11.96
C LEU A 25 -5.26 32.67 10.44
N SER A 26 -4.04 33.02 10.03
CA SER A 26 -3.59 32.92 8.65
C SER A 26 -3.94 31.54 8.09
N MET A 27 -4.70 31.61 7.00
CA MET A 27 -5.01 30.55 6.04
C MET A 27 -4.05 29.36 6.11
N LEU A 28 -4.58 28.21 6.55
CA LEU A 28 -4.13 26.94 5.97
C LEU A 28 -4.28 27.09 4.45
N PRO A 29 -3.26 26.76 3.64
CA PRO A 29 -3.41 26.71 2.20
C PRO A 29 -4.59 25.77 1.94
N GLY A 30 -5.67 26.33 1.40
CA GLY A 30 -6.80 25.52 0.99
C GLY A 30 -6.26 24.42 0.10
N CYS A 31 -6.60 23.16 0.42
CA CYS A 31 -6.68 22.15 -0.61
C CYS A 31 -7.62 22.75 -1.66
N SER A 32 -7.04 23.34 -2.71
CA SER A 32 -7.78 23.64 -3.91
C SER A 32 -8.40 22.31 -4.30
N ALA A 33 -9.73 22.22 -4.24
CA ALA A 33 -10.45 21.08 -4.75
C ALA A 33 -10.01 20.94 -6.20
N GLY A 34 -9.16 19.94 -6.49
CA GLY A 34 -8.66 19.70 -7.82
C GLY A 34 -9.86 19.55 -8.76
N LYS A 35 -9.72 20.03 -10.00
CA LYS A 35 -10.75 19.84 -11.02
C LYS A 35 -11.07 18.35 -11.10
N LYS A 36 -12.35 18.00 -10.98
CA LYS A 36 -12.86 16.64 -11.12
C LYS A 36 -12.40 16.06 -12.46
N LEU A 37 -11.90 14.83 -12.44
CA LEU A 37 -11.45 14.12 -13.64
C LEU A 37 -12.66 13.63 -14.45
N GLU A 38 -12.54 13.57 -15.78
CA GLU A 38 -13.56 12.93 -16.60
C GLU A 38 -13.60 11.40 -16.35
N LYS A 39 -12.40 10.81 -16.23
CA LYS A 39 -12.23 9.37 -16.02
C LYS A 39 -11.07 9.08 -15.08
N LEU A 40 -11.30 8.23 -14.08
CA LEU A 40 -10.26 7.70 -13.19
C LEU A 40 -10.05 6.21 -13.48
N ALA A 41 -8.85 5.87 -13.95
CA ALA A 41 -8.45 4.49 -14.19
C ALA A 41 -7.58 3.96 -13.04
N ILE A 42 -8.05 2.87 -12.41
CA ILE A 42 -7.34 2.16 -11.35
C ILE A 42 -6.90 0.82 -11.93
N GLN A 43 -5.62 0.46 -11.80
CA GLN A 43 -5.12 -0.83 -12.25
C GLN A 43 -4.55 -1.68 -11.12
N ALA A 44 -4.69 -2.99 -11.20
CA ALA A 44 -4.06 -3.94 -10.27
C ALA A 44 -3.97 -5.35 -10.90
N PRO A 45 -3.13 -6.27 -10.37
CA PRO A 45 -3.09 -7.64 -10.88
C PRO A 45 -4.34 -8.42 -10.46
N ALA A 46 -4.59 -9.57 -11.07
CA ALA A 46 -5.59 -10.50 -10.57
C ALA A 46 -5.10 -11.18 -9.28
N SER A 47 -5.37 -10.58 -8.13
CA SER A 47 -4.96 -11.09 -6.81
C SER A 47 -5.95 -10.66 -5.70
N PRO A 48 -5.97 -11.33 -4.53
CA PRO A 48 -6.90 -11.01 -3.46
C PRO A 48 -6.86 -9.54 -2.99
N PRO A 49 -5.70 -8.87 -2.85
CA PRO A 49 -5.65 -7.42 -2.57
C PRO A 49 -6.45 -6.56 -3.54
N SER A 50 -6.45 -6.92 -4.81
CA SER A 50 -7.11 -6.15 -5.87
C SER A 50 -8.63 -6.15 -5.76
N ILE A 51 -9.21 -7.11 -5.03
CA ILE A 51 -10.66 -7.16 -4.76
C ILE A 51 -11.11 -5.89 -4.03
N ALA A 52 -10.28 -5.37 -3.10
CA ALA A 52 -10.61 -4.13 -2.39
C ALA A 52 -10.70 -2.93 -3.33
N LEU A 53 -9.76 -2.82 -4.29
CA LEU A 53 -9.79 -1.75 -5.29
C LEU A 53 -10.96 -1.90 -6.27
N ALA A 54 -11.23 -3.13 -6.73
CA ALA A 54 -12.37 -3.42 -7.59
C ALA A 54 -13.70 -3.07 -6.89
N LYS A 55 -13.84 -3.39 -5.60
CA LYS A 55 -15.01 -3.03 -4.77
C LYS A 55 -15.20 -1.51 -4.70
N LEU A 56 -14.13 -0.74 -4.49
CA LEU A 56 -14.21 0.73 -4.44
C LEU A 56 -14.68 1.33 -5.78
N VAL A 57 -14.21 0.78 -6.90
CA VAL A 57 -14.67 1.19 -8.23
C VAL A 57 -16.14 0.80 -8.44
N HIS A 58 -16.51 -0.43 -8.10
CA HIS A 58 -17.88 -0.93 -8.23
C HIS A 58 -18.89 -0.11 -7.40
N ASP A 59 -18.51 0.28 -6.18
CA ASP A 59 -19.35 1.08 -5.29
C ASP A 59 -19.35 2.58 -5.63
N ASN A 60 -18.69 2.99 -6.72
CA ASN A 60 -18.53 4.38 -7.14
C ASN A 60 -17.91 5.27 -6.04
N ALA A 61 -16.95 4.75 -5.29
CA ALA A 61 -16.32 5.46 -4.16
C ALA A 61 -15.53 6.72 -4.60
N PHE A 62 -15.30 6.88 -5.90
CA PHE A 62 -14.53 7.98 -6.49
C PHE A 62 -15.41 9.06 -7.13
N ALA A 63 -16.73 9.05 -6.93
CA ALA A 63 -17.66 10.01 -7.54
C ALA A 63 -17.37 11.49 -7.23
N GLY A 64 -16.68 11.77 -6.11
CA GLY A 64 -16.21 13.11 -5.76
C GLY A 64 -14.91 13.54 -6.46
N LEU A 65 -14.21 12.60 -7.10
CA LEU A 65 -12.90 12.82 -7.75
C LEU A 65 -12.97 12.69 -9.28
N ALA A 66 -13.90 11.87 -9.80
CA ALA A 66 -14.06 11.65 -11.24
C ALA A 66 -15.52 11.43 -11.65
N ASP A 67 -15.87 11.79 -12.89
CA ASP A 67 -17.20 11.56 -13.46
C ASP A 67 -17.47 10.07 -13.69
N SER A 68 -16.40 9.33 -14.03
CA SER A 68 -16.41 7.88 -14.14
C SER A 68 -15.14 7.27 -13.54
N SER A 69 -15.23 6.04 -13.04
CA SER A 69 -14.06 5.25 -12.62
C SER A 69 -14.10 3.85 -13.21
N GLU A 70 -12.94 3.33 -13.61
CA GLU A 70 -12.80 1.97 -14.14
C GLU A 70 -11.69 1.20 -13.42
N PHE A 71 -11.84 -0.12 -13.40
CA PHE A 71 -10.84 -1.04 -12.87
C PHE A 71 -10.22 -1.86 -14.00
N LEU A 72 -8.90 -1.77 -14.16
CA LEU A 72 -8.12 -2.41 -15.21
C LEU A 72 -7.25 -3.51 -14.62
N LEU A 73 -7.46 -4.75 -15.06
CA LEU A 73 -6.55 -5.84 -14.75
C LEU A 73 -5.32 -5.76 -15.65
N TRP A 74 -4.13 -5.96 -15.07
CA TRP A 74 -2.92 -6.23 -15.83
C TRP A 74 -2.43 -7.63 -15.54
N LYS A 75 -1.79 -8.25 -16.54
CA LYS A 75 -1.25 -9.62 -16.46
C LYS A 75 0.26 -9.63 -16.39
N THR A 76 0.92 -8.62 -16.96
CA THR A 76 2.37 -8.55 -17.04
C THR A 76 2.90 -7.24 -16.47
N ALA A 77 4.15 -7.25 -16.03
CA ALA A 77 4.82 -6.05 -15.56
C ALA A 77 4.98 -4.99 -16.67
N ASP A 78 5.08 -5.41 -17.93
CA ASP A 78 5.23 -4.50 -19.06
C ASP A 78 3.91 -3.80 -19.39
N GLU A 79 2.78 -4.51 -19.35
CA GLU A 79 1.44 -3.92 -19.47
C GLU A 79 1.19 -2.88 -18.37
N MET A 80 1.50 -3.26 -17.12
CA MET A 80 1.40 -2.37 -15.96
C MET A 80 2.23 -1.10 -16.14
N ARG A 81 3.52 -1.23 -16.53
CA ARG A 81 4.43 -0.09 -16.74
C ARG A 81 3.97 0.79 -17.88
N ALA A 82 3.59 0.21 -19.02
CA ALA A 82 3.12 0.95 -20.18
C ALA A 82 1.90 1.82 -19.83
N ARG A 83 0.96 1.30 -19.03
CA ARG A 83 -0.20 2.09 -18.58
C ARG A 83 0.16 3.21 -17.61
N ILE A 84 1.18 3.03 -16.76
CA ILE A 84 1.69 4.09 -15.88
C ILE A 84 2.33 5.19 -16.73
N THR A 85 3.25 4.84 -17.62
CA THR A 85 4.03 5.83 -18.39
C THR A 85 3.21 6.57 -19.42
N SER A 86 2.20 5.92 -20.00
CA SER A 86 1.26 6.56 -20.93
C SER A 86 0.16 7.37 -20.26
N GLY A 87 0.06 7.33 -18.92
CA GLY A 87 -1.02 7.99 -18.18
C GLY A 87 -2.39 7.29 -18.30
N GLN A 88 -2.45 6.09 -18.88
CA GLN A 88 -3.69 5.29 -18.96
C GLN A 88 -4.15 4.76 -17.60
N ALA A 89 -3.26 4.64 -16.63
CA ALA A 89 -3.59 4.29 -15.24
C ALA A 89 -3.17 5.41 -14.28
N HIS A 90 -4.13 5.90 -13.50
CA HIS A 90 -3.93 6.99 -12.54
C HIS A 90 -3.56 6.47 -11.15
N ILE A 91 -4.12 5.31 -10.77
CA ILE A 91 -3.81 4.62 -9.52
C ILE A 91 -3.38 3.20 -9.88
N SER A 92 -2.28 2.73 -9.28
CA SER A 92 -1.79 1.37 -9.47
C SER A 92 -1.66 0.64 -8.13
N GLY A 93 -2.36 -0.48 -7.99
CA GLY A 93 -2.21 -1.41 -6.88
C GLY A 93 -0.95 -2.25 -7.08
N LEU A 94 0.10 -1.97 -6.31
CA LEU A 94 1.42 -2.58 -6.43
C LEU A 94 1.95 -3.05 -5.08
N PRO A 95 2.84 -4.06 -5.07
CA PRO A 95 3.79 -4.26 -3.99
C PRO A 95 4.61 -2.98 -3.72
N VAL A 96 4.89 -2.67 -2.45
CA VAL A 96 5.58 -1.42 -2.06
C VAL A 96 7.03 -1.39 -2.59
N ASN A 97 7.73 -2.51 -2.61
CA ASN A 97 9.06 -2.64 -3.22
C ASN A 97 9.04 -2.33 -4.72
N VAL A 98 8.01 -2.79 -5.44
CA VAL A 98 7.83 -2.49 -6.87
C VAL A 98 7.56 -1.00 -7.07
N ALA A 99 6.68 -0.40 -6.28
CA ALA A 99 6.42 1.04 -6.32
C ALA A 99 7.71 1.87 -6.06
N ALA A 100 8.51 1.47 -5.05
CA ALA A 100 9.79 2.11 -4.75
C ALA A 100 10.79 1.98 -5.92
N ALA A 101 10.86 0.80 -6.55
CA ALA A 101 11.72 0.59 -7.72
C ALA A 101 11.31 1.47 -8.92
N LEU A 102 10.00 1.65 -9.16
CA LEU A 102 9.50 2.55 -10.20
C LEU A 102 9.79 4.03 -9.88
N TYR A 103 9.66 4.44 -8.62
CA TYR A 103 10.00 5.79 -8.15
C TYR A 103 11.48 6.10 -8.39
N ASN A 104 12.37 5.19 -7.97
CA ASN A 104 13.82 5.35 -8.14
C ASN A 104 14.25 5.39 -9.61
N LYS A 105 13.44 4.83 -10.52
CA LYS A 105 13.64 4.91 -11.98
C LYS A 105 13.06 6.18 -12.62
N GLY A 106 12.51 7.10 -11.82
CA GLY A 106 11.96 8.36 -12.32
C GLY A 106 10.62 8.25 -13.04
N LEU A 107 9.86 7.17 -12.83
CA LEU A 107 8.58 6.94 -13.52
C LEU A 107 7.39 7.74 -12.94
N GLY A 108 7.66 8.78 -12.15
CA GLY A 108 6.64 9.72 -11.66
C GLY A 108 5.58 9.12 -10.73
N VAL A 109 5.82 7.93 -10.16
CA VAL A 109 4.88 7.31 -9.21
C VAL A 109 5.03 7.90 -7.81
N GLN A 110 3.94 7.95 -7.04
CA GLN A 110 3.97 8.36 -5.63
C GLN A 110 3.15 7.40 -4.78
N LEU A 111 3.58 7.17 -3.54
CA LEU A 111 2.84 6.31 -2.61
C LEU A 111 1.66 7.09 -2.02
N ALA A 112 0.45 6.72 -2.40
CA ALA A 112 -0.76 7.32 -1.83
C ALA A 112 -1.20 6.63 -0.52
N ASN A 113 -1.18 5.30 -0.47
CA ASN A 113 -1.64 4.53 0.68
C ASN A 113 -1.08 3.09 0.68
N VAL A 114 -0.99 2.48 1.86
CA VAL A 114 -0.79 1.04 2.07
C VAL A 114 -2.07 0.47 2.65
N TYR A 115 -2.84 -0.26 1.84
CA TYR A 115 -4.18 -0.74 2.21
C TYR A 115 -4.22 -2.22 2.67
N ILE A 116 -3.06 -2.91 2.71
CA ILE A 116 -2.92 -4.30 3.12
C ILE A 116 -1.73 -4.44 4.08
N TRP A 117 -1.92 -5.13 5.21
CA TRP A 117 -0.95 -5.17 6.31
C TRP A 117 -0.60 -6.55 6.85
N GLY A 118 -1.28 -7.62 6.42
CA GLY A 118 -1.11 -8.96 7.00
C GLY A 118 -1.39 -10.06 5.99
N ILE A 119 -0.49 -10.20 5.01
CA ILE A 119 -0.64 -11.19 3.92
C ILE A 119 0.46 -12.24 3.87
N LEU A 120 1.56 -12.07 4.61
CA LEU A 120 2.65 -13.03 4.66
C LEU A 120 2.57 -13.82 5.96
N TYR A 121 2.51 -15.15 5.83
CA TYR A 121 2.45 -16.09 6.94
C TYR A 121 3.38 -17.26 6.65
N LEU A 122 4.04 -17.75 7.69
CA LEU A 122 4.73 -19.04 7.64
C LEU A 122 3.77 -20.10 8.19
N VAL A 123 3.66 -21.21 7.49
CA VAL A 123 2.78 -22.32 7.86
C VAL A 123 3.59 -23.61 7.87
N SER A 124 3.38 -24.43 8.89
CA SER A 124 4.02 -25.74 9.03
C SER A 124 2.95 -26.78 9.40
N ALA A 125 3.10 -27.99 8.87
CA ALA A 125 2.33 -29.16 9.33
C ALA A 125 3.02 -29.85 10.52
N ASP A 126 4.30 -29.55 10.77
CA ASP A 126 5.05 -30.05 11.92
C ASP A 126 4.75 -29.18 13.15
N GLU A 127 4.12 -29.79 14.16
CA GLU A 127 3.75 -29.15 15.42
C GLU A 127 4.96 -28.74 16.27
N ASN A 128 6.17 -29.24 15.95
CA ASN A 128 7.40 -28.85 16.64
C ASN A 128 7.91 -27.47 16.22
N ILE A 129 7.48 -26.96 15.05
CA ILE A 129 7.88 -25.64 14.55
C ILE A 129 6.98 -24.56 15.17
N LYS A 130 7.46 -23.88 16.22
CA LYS A 130 6.67 -22.87 16.96
C LYS A 130 7.35 -21.50 17.01
N SER A 131 8.60 -21.43 16.60
CA SER A 131 9.43 -20.24 16.64
C SER A 131 10.27 -20.12 15.37
N TRP A 132 10.95 -18.98 15.21
CA TRP A 132 11.86 -18.78 14.09
C TRP A 132 13.11 -19.64 14.23
N GLU A 133 13.52 -19.90 15.47
CA GLU A 133 14.72 -20.67 15.81
C GLU A 133 14.58 -22.15 15.42
N ASP A 134 13.35 -22.68 15.44
CA ASP A 134 13.03 -24.05 15.01
C ASP A 134 13.22 -24.26 13.50
N LEU A 135 13.32 -23.18 12.71
CA LEU A 135 13.57 -23.25 11.27
C LEU A 135 15.03 -23.57 10.93
N ARG A 136 15.93 -23.61 11.92
CA ARG A 136 17.35 -23.86 11.69
C ARG A 136 17.56 -25.26 11.11
N GLY A 137 18.18 -25.32 9.94
CA GLY A 137 18.44 -26.57 9.23
C GLY A 137 17.20 -27.20 8.60
N GLN A 138 16.05 -26.50 8.61
CA GLN A 138 14.84 -26.91 7.91
C GLN A 138 14.82 -26.35 6.50
N GLU A 139 14.22 -27.09 5.58
CA GLU A 139 13.91 -26.57 4.25
C GLU A 139 12.63 -25.73 4.31
N VAL A 140 12.73 -24.46 3.88
CA VAL A 140 11.60 -23.53 3.86
C VAL A 140 11.24 -23.20 2.42
N LEU A 141 10.00 -23.55 2.02
CA LEU A 141 9.48 -23.23 0.69
C LEU A 141 8.97 -21.79 0.67
N ILE A 142 9.62 -20.93 -0.12
CA ILE A 142 9.26 -19.52 -0.25
C ILE A 142 8.91 -19.21 -1.71
N PRO A 143 7.70 -18.71 -1.99
CA PRO A 143 7.30 -18.34 -3.35
C PRO A 143 7.93 -16.99 -3.76
N PHE A 144 7.97 -16.73 -5.07
CA PHE A 144 8.42 -15.45 -5.64
C PHE A 144 9.84 -15.05 -5.20
N GLN A 145 10.82 -15.88 -5.59
CA GLN A 145 12.24 -15.60 -5.36
C GLN A 145 12.61 -14.19 -5.84
N GLY A 146 13.31 -13.43 -4.98
CA GLY A 146 13.69 -12.04 -5.22
C GLY A 146 12.58 -11.01 -5.03
N ASP A 147 11.36 -11.40 -4.63
CA ASP A 147 10.26 -10.50 -4.31
C ASP A 147 9.95 -10.51 -2.80
N LEU A 148 8.91 -9.77 -2.37
CA LEU A 148 8.59 -9.52 -0.97
C LEU A 148 8.59 -10.76 -0.06
N PRO A 149 7.98 -11.91 -0.40
CA PRO A 149 7.99 -13.06 0.51
C PRO A 149 9.41 -13.56 0.79
N ASP A 150 10.25 -13.61 -0.24
CA ASP A 150 11.66 -14.02 -0.14
C ASP A 150 12.49 -12.99 0.64
N LEU A 151 12.47 -11.72 0.19
CA LEU A 151 13.23 -10.64 0.81
C LEU A 151 12.86 -10.43 2.27
N MET A 152 11.56 -10.48 2.61
CA MET A 152 11.11 -10.33 4.00
C MET A 152 11.51 -11.52 4.86
N THR A 153 11.46 -12.75 4.34
CA THR A 153 11.88 -13.93 5.10
C THR A 153 13.37 -13.89 5.38
N GLN A 154 14.20 -13.58 4.36
CA GLN A 154 15.64 -13.40 4.54
C GLN A 154 15.96 -12.30 5.55
N LEU A 155 15.31 -11.13 5.43
CA LEU A 155 15.51 -10.01 6.35
C LEU A 155 15.20 -10.39 7.80
N LEU A 156 14.09 -11.10 8.03
CA LEU A 156 13.67 -11.51 9.38
C LEU A 156 14.58 -12.57 9.99
N LEU A 157 15.10 -13.50 9.17
CA LEU A 157 16.09 -14.48 9.61
C LEU A 157 17.42 -13.81 9.95
N GLN A 158 17.90 -12.89 9.11
CA GLN A 158 19.13 -12.13 9.35
C GLN A 158 19.04 -11.30 10.65
N TYR A 159 17.90 -10.64 10.88
CA TYR A 159 17.66 -9.89 12.12
C TYR A 159 17.78 -10.77 13.38
N ARG A 160 17.55 -12.08 13.24
CA ARG A 160 17.68 -13.08 14.31
C ARG A 160 19.04 -13.80 14.34
N GLY A 161 20.01 -13.35 13.54
CA GLY A 161 21.31 -14.01 13.43
C GLY A 161 21.22 -15.38 12.76
N MET A 162 20.24 -15.57 11.88
CA MET A 162 20.04 -16.79 11.10
C MET A 162 20.19 -16.51 9.61
N ALA A 163 20.47 -17.57 8.85
CA ALA A 163 20.45 -17.59 7.40
C ALA A 163 19.69 -18.84 6.95
N LEU A 164 19.06 -18.76 5.77
CA LEU A 164 18.64 -19.95 5.02
C LEU A 164 19.88 -20.63 4.42
#